data_AF-A0A194WDZ2-F1
#
_entry.id   AF-A0A194WDZ2-F1
#
_cell.length_a   1.000
_cell.length_b   1.000
_cell.length_c   1.000
_cell.angle_alpha   90.00
_cell.angle_beta   90.00
_cell.angle_gamma   90.00
#
_symmetry.space_group_name_H-M   'P 1'
#
loop_
_entity.id
_entity.type
_entity.pdbx_description
1 polymer ?
#
loop_
_entity_poly.entity_id
_entity_poly.type
_entity_poly.pdbx_seq_one_letter_code
_entity_poly.pdbx_strand_id
1 'polypeptide(L)'
;MSEEPDIFVSNGTCYLGPSLESGGAMIPCGNDYFGHIACCQAGDYCLESSVCFNSRYQVTYIAGCTDRHYLDDSCPIKFEDTEFFKLPETPWLGMSYCNGTSDEWVVCDQKAHPSTLTSPEQCYCPTATAERSIIISHMNQIPAVAILPITLGGSIDFFTGHFPTAPDTMTTATGAAATTFSSSMFTPTFTTTRSPVSTSDNTSPLQSEQGFNKTDKIGTAVGTAVFGLIALTSLGYFLLSL
;
A
#
# COMPACT_ATOMS: atom_id res chain seq x y z
N MET A 1 -27.20 27.26 11.34
CA MET A 1 -25.75 27.20 11.49
C MET A 1 -25.29 26.02 10.67
N SER A 2 -24.47 26.25 9.64
CA SER A 2 -23.66 25.19 9.03
C SER A 2 -22.46 24.97 9.95
N GLU A 3 -22.19 23.72 10.32
CA GLU A 3 -20.90 23.39 10.94
C GLU A 3 -19.78 23.62 9.94
N GLU A 4 -18.64 24.08 10.44
CA GLU A 4 -17.41 24.18 9.66
C GLU A 4 -16.84 22.76 9.45
N PRO A 5 -16.37 22.39 8.24
CA PRO A 5 -15.88 21.03 8.00
C PRO A 5 -14.70 20.65 8.90
N ASP A 6 -14.75 19.45 9.48
CA ASP A 6 -13.67 18.93 10.31
C ASP A 6 -12.61 18.23 9.44
N ILE A 7 -11.36 18.66 9.54
CA ILE A 7 -10.22 18.10 8.80
C ILE A 7 -9.81 16.71 9.31
N PHE A 8 -10.22 16.34 10.53
CA PHE A 8 -9.91 15.04 11.15
C PHE A 8 -10.96 13.95 10.86
N VAL A 9 -11.94 14.22 9.98
CA VAL A 9 -13.01 13.28 9.63
C VAL A 9 -12.78 12.69 8.24
N SER A 10 -13.05 11.39 8.07
CA SER A 10 -13.10 10.75 6.75
C SER A 10 -14.38 11.18 6.03
N ASN A 11 -14.27 12.09 5.07
CA ASN A 11 -15.42 12.64 4.36
C ASN A 11 -15.12 12.89 2.88
N GLY A 12 -16.13 12.66 2.04
CA GLY A 12 -16.05 12.82 0.60
C GLY A 12 -16.53 11.62 -0.21
N THR A 13 -16.61 11.78 -1.52
CA THR A 13 -17.01 10.72 -2.45
C THR A 13 -15.78 10.07 -3.07
N CYS A 14 -15.62 8.76 -2.92
CA CYS A 14 -14.52 8.02 -3.52
C CYS A 14 -14.85 7.50 -4.92
N TYR A 15 -13.93 7.71 -5.84
CA TYR A 15 -13.97 7.24 -7.22
C TYR A 15 -12.86 6.19 -7.45
N LEU A 16 -13.21 5.10 -8.13
CA LEU A 16 -12.31 4.01 -8.50
C LEU A 16 -11.52 4.30 -9.79
N GLY A 17 -11.99 5.33 -10.51
CA GLY A 17 -11.49 5.90 -11.77
C GLY A 17 -12.50 6.94 -12.28
N PRO A 18 -12.31 7.54 -13.47
CA PRO A 18 -13.09 8.68 -13.93
C PRO A 18 -14.62 8.46 -13.87
N SER A 19 -15.31 9.21 -13.00
CA SER A 19 -16.75 9.15 -12.71
C SER A 19 -17.31 7.77 -12.29
N LEU A 20 -16.47 6.85 -11.80
CA LEU A 20 -16.89 5.55 -11.27
C LEU A 20 -16.84 5.55 -9.73
N GLU A 21 -17.98 5.74 -9.06
CA GLU A 21 -18.06 5.79 -7.59
C GLU A 21 -17.80 4.42 -6.93
N SER A 22 -17.21 4.42 -5.72
CA SER A 22 -16.79 3.21 -5.00
C SER A 22 -17.93 2.41 -4.34
N GLY A 23 -19.15 2.96 -4.31
CA GLY A 23 -20.28 2.36 -3.59
C GLY A 23 -20.12 2.34 -2.06
N GLY A 24 -19.19 3.12 -1.50
CA GLY A 24 -18.98 3.25 -0.05
C GLY A 24 -18.10 2.17 0.60
N ALA A 25 -17.61 1.20 -0.16
CA ALA A 25 -16.64 0.22 0.33
C ALA A 25 -15.25 0.83 0.62
N MET A 26 -14.90 1.88 -0.15
CA MET A 26 -13.70 2.68 0.03
C MET A 26 -14.11 4.07 0.53
N ILE A 27 -13.42 4.58 1.56
CA ILE A 27 -13.63 5.91 2.15
C ILE A 27 -12.33 6.74 2.11
N PRO A 28 -12.41 8.09 2.16
CA PRO A 28 -11.24 8.95 1.97
C PRO A 28 -10.27 8.93 3.17
N CYS A 29 -8.97 9.01 2.90
CA CYS A 29 -7.88 9.17 3.88
C CYS A 29 -7.78 10.59 4.48
N GLY A 30 -8.88 11.34 4.48
CA GLY A 30 -8.99 12.73 4.93
C GLY A 30 -10.40 13.25 4.66
N ASN A 31 -10.55 14.57 4.60
CA ASN A 31 -11.79 15.23 4.20
C ASN A 31 -11.57 15.93 2.85
N ASP A 32 -12.32 15.53 1.82
CA ASP A 32 -12.19 16.02 0.44
C ASP A 32 -12.40 17.54 0.29
N TYR A 33 -13.08 18.15 1.26
CA TYR A 33 -13.24 19.60 1.38
C TYR A 33 -11.91 20.37 1.42
N PHE A 34 -10.84 19.75 1.94
CA PHE A 34 -9.51 20.37 2.07
C PHE A 34 -8.55 20.01 0.92
N GLY A 35 -8.97 19.17 -0.02
CA GLY A 35 -8.18 18.73 -1.15
C GLY A 35 -8.51 17.30 -1.58
N HIS A 36 -8.13 16.94 -2.80
CA HIS A 36 -8.25 15.56 -3.25
C HIS A 36 -7.30 14.64 -2.46
N ILE A 37 -7.76 13.41 -2.21
CA ILE A 37 -7.06 12.45 -1.36
C ILE A 37 -7.35 11.02 -1.83
N ALA A 38 -6.42 10.11 -1.55
CA ALA A 38 -6.62 8.69 -1.75
C ALA A 38 -7.77 8.14 -0.91
N CYS A 39 -8.39 7.06 -1.40
CA CYS A 39 -9.39 6.30 -0.65
C CYS A 39 -8.95 4.86 -0.43
N CYS A 40 -9.07 4.41 0.82
CA CYS A 40 -8.79 3.03 1.23
C CYS A 40 -10.06 2.37 1.77
N GLN A 41 -10.03 1.05 1.96
CA GLN A 41 -11.15 0.33 2.57
C GLN A 41 -11.35 0.79 4.02
N ALA A 42 -12.61 0.90 4.45
CA ALA A 42 -12.91 1.35 5.81
C ALA A 42 -12.25 0.45 6.88
N GLY A 43 -11.61 1.06 7.87
CA GLY A 43 -10.82 0.36 8.90
C GLY A 43 -9.36 0.02 8.54
N ASP A 44 -8.91 0.32 7.31
CA ASP A 44 -7.53 0.09 6.88
C ASP A 44 -6.60 1.28 7.19
N TYR A 45 -5.30 1.08 7.00
CA TYR A 45 -4.28 2.09 7.20
C TYR A 45 -4.11 2.91 5.93
N CYS A 46 -4.08 4.23 6.07
CA CYS A 46 -3.61 5.15 5.05
C CYS A 46 -2.09 5.26 5.17
N LEU A 47 -1.37 5.02 4.08
CA LEU A 47 0.07 5.21 3.98
C LEU A 47 0.38 6.49 3.19
N GLU A 48 1.65 6.87 3.14
CA GLU A 48 2.12 7.91 2.24
C GLU A 48 1.87 7.55 0.76
N SER A 49 1.85 8.57 -0.09
CA SER A 49 1.80 8.42 -1.56
C SER A 49 0.62 7.61 -2.07
N SER A 50 -0.54 7.81 -1.43
CA SER A 50 -1.83 7.30 -1.87
C SER A 50 -1.98 5.78 -1.84
N VAL A 51 -1.16 5.14 -1.01
CA VAL A 51 -1.17 3.70 -0.76
C VAL A 51 -1.95 3.36 0.52
N CYS A 52 -2.55 2.18 0.51
CA CYS A 52 -3.34 1.61 1.60
C CYS A 52 -2.68 0.34 2.15
N PHE A 53 -2.89 0.04 3.43
CA PHE A 53 -2.49 -1.25 4.00
C PHE A 53 -3.61 -1.91 4.82
N ASN A 54 -3.95 -3.13 4.44
CA ASN A 54 -4.88 -3.97 5.17
C ASN A 54 -4.11 -4.88 6.15
N SER A 55 -4.23 -4.62 7.45
CA SER A 55 -3.54 -5.38 8.50
C SER A 55 -4.08 -6.81 8.68
N ARG A 56 -5.36 -7.05 8.39
CA ARG A 56 -6.01 -8.36 8.53
C ARG A 56 -5.49 -9.37 7.52
N TYR A 57 -5.29 -8.92 6.28
CA TYR A 57 -4.83 -9.75 5.18
C TYR A 57 -3.35 -9.56 4.83
N GLN A 58 -2.66 -8.60 5.48
CA GLN A 58 -1.27 -8.23 5.25
C GLN A 58 -0.97 -7.83 3.79
N VAL A 59 -1.84 -6.98 3.23
CA VAL A 59 -1.74 -6.53 1.83
C VAL A 59 -1.61 -5.02 1.77
N THR A 60 -0.56 -4.57 1.07
CA THR A 60 -0.41 -3.21 0.57
C THR A 60 -1.15 -3.10 -0.75
N TYR A 61 -1.90 -2.02 -0.99
CA TYR A 61 -2.71 -1.86 -2.20
C TYR A 61 -2.98 -0.38 -2.53
N ILE A 62 -3.43 -0.12 -3.75
CA ILE A 62 -4.04 1.17 -4.14
C ILE A 62 -5.52 0.98 -4.48
N ALA A 63 -6.35 1.98 -4.19
CA ALA A 63 -7.78 1.92 -4.47
C ALA A 63 -8.33 3.24 -5.05
N GLY A 64 -9.10 4.02 -4.31
CA GLY A 64 -9.82 5.17 -4.87
C GLY A 64 -9.06 6.50 -4.79
N CYS A 65 -9.66 7.52 -5.36
CA CYS A 65 -9.33 8.93 -5.17
C CYS A 65 -10.63 9.73 -4.97
N THR A 66 -10.62 10.86 -4.27
CA THR A 66 -11.81 11.73 -4.18
C THR A 66 -12.00 12.66 -5.37
N ASP A 67 -11.02 12.76 -6.29
CA ASP A 67 -11.26 13.43 -7.57
C ASP A 67 -12.15 12.57 -8.48
N ARG A 68 -13.30 13.13 -8.84
CA ARG A 68 -14.24 12.57 -9.81
C ARG A 68 -13.63 12.36 -11.19
N HIS A 69 -12.68 13.19 -11.60
CA HIS A 69 -12.05 13.11 -12.91
C HIS A 69 -10.78 12.22 -12.91
N TYR A 70 -10.23 11.93 -11.74
CA TYR A 70 -9.02 11.12 -11.55
C TYR A 70 -7.79 11.73 -12.25
N LEU A 71 -7.68 13.05 -12.19
CA LEU A 71 -6.64 13.89 -12.81
C LEU A 71 -5.75 14.59 -11.77
N ASP A 72 -6.15 14.63 -10.50
CA ASP A 72 -5.35 15.21 -9.42
C ASP A 72 -4.13 14.33 -9.07
N ASP A 73 -2.97 14.96 -8.81
CA ASP A 73 -1.70 14.28 -8.50
C ASP A 73 -1.76 13.43 -7.20
N SER A 74 -2.75 13.66 -6.33
CA SER A 74 -3.03 12.82 -5.16
C SER A 74 -3.70 11.48 -5.51
N CYS A 75 -4.22 11.29 -6.72
CA CYS A 75 -4.85 10.05 -7.11
C CYS A 75 -3.82 8.94 -7.37
N PRO A 76 -3.99 7.73 -6.81
CA PRO A 76 -3.03 6.66 -7.02
C PRO A 76 -3.03 6.22 -8.49
N ILE A 77 -1.85 6.08 -9.09
CA ILE A 77 -1.73 5.71 -10.50
C ILE A 77 -2.27 4.28 -10.69
N LYS A 78 -3.35 4.15 -11.46
CA LYS A 78 -4.04 2.89 -11.79
C LYS A 78 -3.99 2.50 -13.27
N PHE A 79 -3.54 3.42 -14.13
CA PHE A 79 -3.62 3.30 -15.59
C PHE A 79 -2.26 3.66 -16.16
N GLU A 80 -1.71 2.82 -17.03
CA GLU A 80 -0.46 3.13 -17.74
C GLU A 80 -0.74 3.83 -19.08
N ASP A 81 -1.86 3.52 -19.74
CA ASP A 81 -2.19 4.00 -21.09
C ASP A 81 -3.40 4.95 -21.12
N THR A 82 -3.18 6.16 -21.61
CA THR A 82 -4.20 7.22 -21.76
C THR A 82 -5.10 7.09 -22.99
N GLU A 83 -4.77 6.19 -23.93
CA GLU A 83 -5.51 6.00 -25.19
C GLU A 83 -6.79 5.17 -25.01
N PHE A 84 -6.79 4.23 -24.06
CA PHE A 84 -7.98 3.53 -23.59
C PHE A 84 -7.89 3.37 -22.08
N PHE A 85 -8.70 4.13 -21.33
CA PHE A 85 -8.92 3.91 -19.90
C PHE A 85 -9.60 2.53 -19.68
N LYS A 86 -8.85 1.43 -19.82
CA LYS A 86 -9.29 0.13 -19.33
C LYS A 86 -9.16 0.19 -17.81
N LEU A 87 -10.24 0.63 -17.17
CA LEU A 87 -10.42 0.50 -15.74
C LEU A 87 -10.12 -0.95 -15.34
N PRO A 88 -9.32 -1.19 -14.29
CA PRO A 88 -9.18 -2.53 -13.77
C PRO A 88 -10.57 -3.02 -13.36
N GLU A 89 -10.83 -4.31 -13.56
CA GLU A 89 -12.12 -4.91 -13.24
C GLU A 89 -12.31 -5.00 -11.70
N THR A 90 -11.25 -4.71 -10.94
CA THR A 90 -11.20 -4.54 -9.48
C THR A 90 -11.35 -3.07 -9.03
N PRO A 91 -11.95 -2.82 -7.84
CA PRO A 91 -11.88 -1.51 -7.19
C PRO A 91 -10.47 -1.17 -6.66
N TRP A 92 -9.63 -2.17 -6.43
CA TRP A 92 -8.32 -2.04 -5.77
C TRP A 92 -7.30 -2.98 -6.42
N LEU A 93 -6.04 -2.54 -6.46
CA LEU A 93 -4.93 -3.29 -7.01
C LEU A 93 -3.91 -3.58 -5.90
N GLY A 94 -3.54 -4.85 -5.73
CA GLY A 94 -2.53 -5.26 -4.76
C GLY A 94 -1.13 -4.79 -5.16
N MET A 95 -0.25 -4.61 -4.17
CA MET A 95 1.13 -4.17 -4.40
C MET A 95 2.13 -5.16 -3.80
N SER A 96 3.30 -5.25 -4.42
CA SER A 96 4.43 -6.05 -3.93
C SER A 96 5.74 -5.31 -4.14
N TYR A 97 6.67 -5.40 -3.18
CA TYR A 97 7.98 -4.75 -3.27
C TYR A 97 9.04 -5.72 -3.80
N CYS A 98 9.69 -5.35 -4.90
CA CYS A 98 10.52 -6.23 -5.70
C CYS A 98 12.02 -6.16 -5.36
N ASN A 99 12.30 -6.46 -4.09
CA ASN A 99 13.65 -6.51 -3.51
C ASN A 99 14.57 -7.45 -4.33
N GLY A 100 15.67 -6.90 -4.86
CA GLY A 100 16.68 -7.65 -5.60
C GLY A 100 16.35 -7.97 -7.06
N THR A 101 15.23 -7.48 -7.61
CA THR A 101 14.97 -7.48 -9.07
C THR A 101 14.82 -6.09 -9.66
N SER A 102 14.10 -5.18 -8.99
CA SER A 102 14.08 -3.76 -9.35
C SER A 102 14.07 -2.79 -8.17
N ASP A 103 13.90 -3.27 -6.93
CA ASP A 103 13.84 -2.45 -5.71
C ASP A 103 12.73 -1.38 -5.76
N GLU A 104 11.62 -1.73 -6.41
CA GLU A 104 10.44 -0.88 -6.63
C GLU A 104 9.16 -1.58 -6.18
N TRP A 105 8.08 -0.82 -5.99
CA TRP A 105 6.74 -1.37 -5.85
C TRP A 105 6.11 -1.61 -7.22
N VAL A 106 5.60 -2.83 -7.43
CA VAL A 106 4.78 -3.20 -8.59
C VAL A 106 3.32 -3.38 -8.18
N VAL A 107 2.42 -3.12 -9.13
CA VAL A 107 0.96 -3.17 -8.95
C VAL A 107 0.39 -4.39 -9.68
N CYS A 108 -0.53 -5.13 -9.05
CA CYS A 108 -1.17 -6.33 -9.57
C CYS A 108 -2.71 -6.26 -9.48
N ASP A 109 -3.39 -6.49 -10.61
CA ASP A 109 -4.82 -6.78 -10.62
C ASP A 109 -5.15 -8.12 -9.92
N GLN A 110 -6.39 -8.28 -9.48
CA GLN A 110 -6.87 -9.46 -8.76
C GLN A 110 -7.84 -10.21 -9.65
N LYS A 111 -7.49 -11.42 -10.08
CA LYS A 111 -8.20 -12.18 -11.12
C LYS A 111 -9.64 -12.56 -10.74
N ALA A 112 -9.94 -12.69 -9.45
CA ALA A 112 -11.30 -12.92 -8.95
C ALA A 112 -12.18 -11.64 -8.93
N HIS A 113 -11.62 -10.47 -9.27
CA HIS A 113 -12.23 -9.15 -9.26
C HIS A 113 -13.11 -8.82 -8.01
N PRO A 114 -12.62 -9.04 -6.77
CA PRO A 114 -13.41 -8.85 -5.57
C PRO A 114 -13.68 -7.37 -5.28
N SER A 115 -14.93 -7.02 -5.02
CA SER A 115 -15.37 -5.64 -4.73
C SER A 115 -14.82 -5.05 -3.42
N THR A 116 -14.26 -5.90 -2.55
CA THR A 116 -13.64 -5.56 -1.26
C THR A 116 -12.46 -6.47 -1.01
N LEU A 117 -11.47 -5.98 -0.25
CA LEU A 117 -10.28 -6.73 0.12
C LEU A 117 -10.66 -7.76 1.19
N THR A 118 -11.01 -8.96 0.72
CA THR A 118 -11.56 -10.09 1.52
C THR A 118 -10.84 -11.41 1.27
N SER A 119 -10.28 -11.59 0.07
CA SER A 119 -9.48 -12.74 -0.36
C SER A 119 -8.46 -12.26 -1.41
N PRO A 120 -7.37 -11.60 -0.98
CA PRO A 120 -6.37 -11.10 -1.92
C PRO A 120 -5.58 -12.23 -2.57
N GLU A 121 -5.24 -12.03 -3.84
CA GLU A 121 -4.33 -12.86 -4.61
C GLU A 121 -2.89 -12.40 -4.43
N GLN A 122 -1.94 -13.34 -4.54
CA GLN A 122 -0.52 -13.02 -4.38
C GLN A 122 0.01 -12.21 -5.57
N CYS A 123 0.49 -11.00 -5.31
CA CYS A 123 1.16 -10.16 -6.29
C CYS A 123 2.63 -10.60 -6.45
N TYR A 124 3.03 -10.91 -7.69
CA TYR A 124 4.36 -11.43 -8.02
C TYR A 124 5.19 -10.39 -8.76
N CYS A 125 6.48 -10.33 -8.44
CA CYS A 125 7.42 -9.49 -9.16
C CYS A 125 7.64 -9.99 -10.59
N PRO A 126 7.61 -9.11 -11.60
CA PRO A 126 7.99 -9.46 -12.96
C PRO A 126 9.45 -9.92 -13.01
N THR A 127 9.76 -10.84 -13.92
CA THR A 127 11.16 -11.14 -14.25
C THR A 127 11.81 -9.91 -14.89
N ALA A 128 13.14 -9.78 -14.78
CA ALA A 128 13.86 -8.59 -15.23
C ALA A 128 13.73 -8.25 -16.74
N THR A 129 13.10 -9.13 -17.52
CA THR A 129 12.86 -9.00 -18.97
C THR A 129 11.38 -8.82 -19.34
N ALA A 130 10.47 -8.78 -18.36
CA ALA A 130 9.05 -8.54 -18.60
C ALA A 130 8.73 -7.04 -18.51
N GLU A 131 7.78 -6.58 -19.32
CA GLU A 131 7.20 -5.25 -19.20
C GLU A 131 6.52 -5.10 -17.83
N ARG A 132 6.67 -3.93 -17.20
CA ARG A 132 6.11 -3.60 -15.88
C ARG A 132 4.94 -2.67 -16.12
N SER A 133 3.85 -2.85 -15.38
CA SER A 133 2.55 -2.25 -15.69
C SER A 133 2.20 -0.97 -14.92
N ILE A 134 2.83 -0.72 -13.77
CA ILE A 134 2.93 0.56 -13.03
C ILE A 134 4.12 0.42 -12.07
N ILE A 135 4.96 1.45 -11.93
CA ILE A 135 6.09 1.50 -10.98
C ILE A 135 5.85 2.63 -9.98
N ILE A 136 5.93 2.34 -8.67
CA ILE A 136 5.94 3.39 -7.63
C ILE A 136 7.28 3.35 -6.88
N SER A 137 8.04 4.44 -6.98
CA SER A 137 9.38 4.56 -6.39
C SER A 137 9.29 5.02 -4.94
N HIS A 138 9.26 4.05 -4.02
CA HIS A 138 9.36 4.27 -2.58
C HIS A 138 10.35 3.32 -1.94
N MET A 139 10.69 3.59 -0.68
CA MET A 139 11.39 2.62 0.16
C MET A 139 10.58 1.32 0.27
N ASN A 140 11.26 0.24 0.66
CA ASN A 140 10.67 -1.09 0.91
C ASN A 140 9.60 -1.11 2.02
N GLN A 141 9.43 -0.01 2.75
CA GLN A 141 8.35 0.26 3.68
C GLN A 141 7.82 1.66 3.38
N ILE A 142 6.51 1.79 3.19
CA ILE A 142 5.84 3.08 3.01
C ILE A 142 5.29 3.49 4.39
N PRO A 143 5.62 4.70 4.91
CA PRO A 143 5.18 5.11 6.23
C PRO A 143 3.66 5.15 6.37
N ALA A 144 3.15 4.77 7.54
CA ALA A 144 1.73 4.87 7.87
C ALA A 144 1.39 6.29 8.36
N VAL A 145 0.38 6.89 7.74
CA VAL A 145 -0.09 8.27 7.97
C VAL A 145 -1.24 8.27 8.97
N ALA A 146 -2.19 7.34 8.82
CA ALA A 146 -3.36 7.24 9.70
C ALA A 146 -4.03 5.85 9.67
N ILE A 147 -5.00 5.64 10.57
CA ILE A 147 -5.97 4.54 10.53
C ILE A 147 -7.36 5.11 10.24
N LEU A 148 -8.07 4.52 9.29
CA LEU A 148 -9.43 4.93 8.92
C LEU A 148 -10.48 4.46 9.94
N PRO A 149 -11.57 5.22 10.11
CA PRO A 149 -12.78 4.71 10.74
C PRO A 149 -13.40 3.57 9.90
N ILE A 150 -14.27 2.77 10.53
CA ILE A 150 -15.03 1.71 9.86
C ILE A 150 -16.23 2.22 9.04
N THR A 151 -16.48 3.53 9.04
CA THR A 151 -17.59 4.19 8.33
C THR A 151 -17.21 5.61 7.90
N LEU A 152 -17.68 6.05 6.74
CA LEU A 152 -17.62 7.45 6.31
C LEU A 152 -18.26 8.37 7.36
N GLY A 153 -17.70 9.57 7.53
CA GLY A 153 -18.09 10.54 8.56
C GLY A 153 -17.50 10.26 9.95
N GLY A 154 -16.70 9.20 10.12
CA GLY A 154 -15.96 8.95 11.36
C GLY A 154 -14.64 9.73 11.45
N SER A 155 -14.15 9.91 12.67
CA SER A 155 -12.81 10.49 12.92
C SER A 155 -11.69 9.55 12.44
N ILE A 156 -10.60 10.13 11.96
CA ILE A 156 -9.39 9.43 11.51
C ILE A 156 -8.33 9.50 12.62
N ASP A 157 -7.71 8.36 12.93
CA ASP A 157 -6.62 8.28 13.91
C ASP A 157 -5.27 8.51 13.19
N PHE A 158 -4.81 9.76 13.14
CA PHE A 158 -3.52 10.14 12.56
C PHE A 158 -2.33 9.75 13.45
N PHE A 159 -1.23 9.28 12.83
CA PHE A 159 0.01 9.03 13.55
C PHE A 159 0.77 10.33 13.86
N THR A 160 1.60 10.29 14.90
CA THR A 160 2.41 11.44 15.33
C THR A 160 3.28 11.96 14.19
N GLY A 161 3.11 13.25 13.84
CA GLY A 161 3.82 13.90 12.74
C GLY A 161 3.03 13.96 11.42
N HIS A 162 1.90 13.26 11.33
CA HIS A 162 1.06 13.17 10.13
C HIS A 162 -0.29 13.89 10.26
N PHE A 163 -0.42 14.81 11.22
CA PHE A 163 -1.66 15.59 11.37
C PHE A 163 -1.88 16.52 10.17
N PRO A 164 -3.08 16.51 9.56
CA PRO A 164 -3.37 17.37 8.42
C PRO A 164 -3.41 18.83 8.85
N THR A 165 -2.99 19.72 7.94
CA THR A 165 -3.05 21.18 8.13
C THR A 165 -4.01 21.74 7.08
N ALA A 166 -4.92 22.62 7.49
CA ALA A 166 -5.84 23.27 6.55
C ALA A 166 -5.07 24.16 5.57
N PRO A 167 -5.45 24.22 4.28
CA PRO A 167 -4.81 25.13 3.32
C PRO A 167 -5.08 26.59 3.70
N ASP A 168 -4.04 27.44 3.65
CA ASP A 168 -4.10 28.86 4.07
C ASP A 168 -5.21 29.69 3.37
N THR A 169 -5.72 29.22 2.22
CA THR A 169 -6.75 29.87 1.42
C THR A 169 -8.15 29.87 2.02
N MET A 170 -8.41 29.17 3.13
CA MET A 170 -9.71 29.19 3.82
C MET A 170 -9.87 30.33 4.85
N THR A 171 -9.20 31.46 4.65
CA THR A 171 -9.36 32.66 5.49
C THR A 171 -10.68 33.38 5.23
N THR A 172 -11.78 32.87 5.80
CA THR A 172 -13.02 33.65 5.93
C THR A 172 -12.78 34.76 6.96
N ALA A 173 -12.64 36.01 6.49
CA ALA A 173 -12.24 37.15 7.29
C ALA A 173 -13.24 37.47 8.42
N THR A 174 -13.02 36.87 9.59
CA THR A 174 -13.76 37.13 10.83
C THR A 174 -12.77 37.59 11.89
N GLY A 175 -12.69 38.90 12.12
CA GLY A 175 -11.68 39.48 12.99
C GLY A 175 -11.87 39.10 14.46
N ALA A 176 -10.84 38.50 15.06
CA ALA A 176 -10.71 38.31 16.51
C ALA A 176 -9.29 38.68 16.97
N ALA A 177 -9.17 39.19 18.19
CA ALA A 177 -7.95 39.81 18.69
C ALA A 177 -6.81 38.80 18.94
N ALA A 178 -5.57 39.23 18.68
CA ALA A 178 -4.38 38.46 18.99
C ALA A 178 -4.21 38.28 20.51
N THR A 179 -4.40 37.05 21.00
CA THR A 179 -3.92 36.61 22.31
C THR A 179 -2.57 35.91 22.15
N THR A 180 -1.50 36.60 22.53
CA THR A 180 -0.14 36.03 22.60
C THR A 180 -0.08 34.87 23.59
N PHE A 181 0.02 33.64 23.08
CA PHE A 181 0.46 32.50 23.88
C PHE A 181 1.99 32.49 23.93
N SER A 182 2.52 32.66 25.14
CA SER A 182 3.96 32.67 25.39
C SER A 182 4.51 31.25 25.30
N SER A 183 5.52 31.04 24.45
CA SER A 183 6.17 29.75 24.27
C SER A 183 7.11 29.43 25.43
N SER A 184 6.70 28.53 26.33
CA SER A 184 7.65 27.88 27.26
C SER A 184 8.40 26.76 26.54
N MET A 185 9.70 26.96 26.32
CA MET A 185 10.57 25.90 25.81
C MET A 185 10.66 24.77 26.85
N PHE A 186 10.18 23.57 26.51
CA PHE A 186 10.51 22.36 27.25
C PHE A 186 11.78 21.73 26.67
N THR A 187 12.91 21.91 27.35
CA THR A 187 14.14 21.16 27.07
C THR A 187 14.05 19.74 27.66
N PRO A 188 14.18 18.67 26.86
CA PRO A 188 14.23 17.31 27.40
C PRO A 188 15.61 17.01 28.02
N THR A 189 15.64 16.79 29.33
CA THR A 189 16.87 16.40 30.05
C THR A 189 17.08 14.89 29.96
N PHE A 190 18.13 14.46 29.25
CA PHE A 190 18.54 13.04 29.24
C PHE A 190 19.23 12.66 30.57
N THR A 191 18.59 11.80 31.37
CA THR A 191 19.20 11.15 32.54
C THR A 191 19.73 9.76 32.19
N THR A 192 21.04 9.66 31.94
CA THR A 192 21.72 8.38 31.72
C THR A 192 22.08 7.70 33.04
N THR A 193 21.24 6.79 33.52
CA THR A 193 21.52 6.03 34.75
C THR A 193 22.36 4.79 34.44
N ARG A 194 23.69 4.88 34.58
CA ARG A 194 24.58 3.70 34.62
C ARG A 194 24.59 3.10 36.04
N SER A 195 24.26 1.81 36.15
CA SER A 195 24.61 1.00 37.32
C SER A 195 25.70 -0.01 36.94
N PRO A 196 26.84 -0.07 37.64
CA PRO A 196 27.82 -1.14 37.47
C PRO A 196 27.40 -2.38 38.27
N VAL A 197 27.50 -3.56 37.66
CA VAL A 197 27.46 -4.84 38.37
C VAL A 197 28.80 -5.53 38.18
N SER A 198 29.50 -5.76 39.28
CA SER A 198 30.82 -6.39 39.29
C SER A 198 30.74 -7.90 39.10
N THR A 199 31.78 -8.45 38.49
CA THR A 199 32.06 -9.87 38.31
C THR A 199 32.21 -10.61 39.63
N SER A 200 31.85 -11.90 39.62
CA SER A 200 32.35 -12.92 40.55
C SER A 200 32.59 -14.20 39.76
N ASP A 201 33.84 -14.62 39.66
CA ASP A 201 34.25 -15.86 38.97
C ASP A 201 33.79 -17.12 39.71
N ASN A 202 33.48 -18.18 38.97
CA ASN A 202 33.78 -19.54 39.39
C ASN A 202 33.94 -20.48 38.18
N THR A 203 35.20 -20.71 37.84
CA THR A 203 35.77 -21.92 37.20
C THR A 203 35.26 -23.21 37.87
N SER A 204 35.18 -24.41 37.25
CA SER A 204 35.63 -24.91 35.94
C SER A 204 34.84 -26.21 35.57
N PRO A 205 35.28 -27.17 34.71
CA PRO A 205 34.66 -27.36 33.39
C PRO A 205 34.05 -28.77 33.17
N LEU A 206 33.34 -28.95 32.04
CA LEU A 206 33.30 -30.25 31.37
C LEU A 206 33.03 -30.13 29.87
N GLN A 207 33.71 -30.98 29.10
CA GLN A 207 33.71 -31.02 27.64
C GLN A 207 32.43 -31.64 27.09
N SER A 208 31.97 -31.20 25.92
CA SER A 208 32.08 -32.06 24.73
C SER A 208 32.03 -31.24 23.46
N GLU A 209 32.93 -31.59 22.54
CA GLU A 209 32.91 -31.17 21.15
C GLU A 209 31.64 -31.65 20.45
N GLN A 210 31.11 -30.85 19.52
CA GLN A 210 31.12 -31.21 18.09
C GLN A 210 30.62 -30.03 17.25
N GLY A 211 31.52 -29.41 16.49
CA GLY A 211 31.14 -28.66 15.31
C GLY A 211 31.28 -29.55 14.08
N PHE A 212 30.41 -29.41 13.09
CA PHE A 212 30.80 -29.57 11.70
C PHE A 212 29.89 -28.75 10.77
N ASN A 213 30.53 -28.01 9.87
CA ASN A 213 29.87 -27.27 8.81
C ASN A 213 29.25 -28.25 7.80
N LYS A 214 28.13 -27.87 7.17
CA LYS A 214 28.02 -27.95 5.70
C LYS A 214 26.89 -27.09 5.12
N THR A 215 27.30 -26.30 4.14
CA THR A 215 26.46 -25.78 3.06
C THR A 215 25.87 -26.94 2.27
N ASP A 216 24.57 -26.92 1.98
CA ASP A 216 23.98 -27.72 0.89
C ASP A 216 23.31 -26.82 -0.14
N LYS A 217 23.92 -26.80 -1.33
CA LYS A 217 23.27 -26.40 -2.58
C LYS A 217 22.79 -27.67 -3.28
N ILE A 218 21.50 -27.75 -3.59
CA ILE A 218 20.88 -28.73 -4.47
C ILE A 218 20.04 -27.92 -5.47
N GLY A 219 19.98 -28.20 -6.77
CA GLY A 219 20.55 -29.29 -7.57
C GLY A 219 19.60 -29.56 -8.75
N THR A 220 20.09 -29.50 -9.99
CA THR A 220 19.28 -29.44 -11.23
C THR A 220 18.91 -30.79 -11.87
N ALA A 221 17.87 -30.77 -12.73
CA ALA A 221 17.42 -31.83 -13.68
C ALA A 221 16.76 -33.08 -13.03
N VAL A 222 15.85 -33.89 -13.61
CA VAL A 222 15.36 -34.22 -15.00
C VAL A 222 13.83 -34.53 -14.91
N GLY A 223 12.94 -34.51 -15.92
CA GLY A 223 12.98 -34.15 -17.35
C GLY A 223 12.10 -35.06 -18.27
N THR A 224 11.86 -34.64 -19.52
CA THR A 224 11.25 -35.37 -20.69
C THR A 224 9.73 -35.70 -20.78
N ALA A 225 9.21 -35.51 -22.00
CA ALA A 225 8.21 -36.34 -22.72
C ALA A 225 6.67 -36.17 -22.53
N VAL A 226 6.09 -34.99 -22.85
CA VAL A 226 4.68 -34.90 -23.35
C VAL A 226 4.52 -33.84 -24.46
N PHE A 227 5.12 -34.04 -25.64
CA PHE A 227 4.89 -33.16 -26.82
C PHE A 227 4.92 -33.89 -28.18
N GLY A 228 4.67 -35.21 -28.18
CA GLY A 228 4.89 -36.08 -29.34
C GLY A 228 3.64 -36.71 -30.00
N LEU A 229 2.42 -36.28 -29.69
CA LEU A 229 1.19 -36.96 -30.16
C LEU A 229 0.10 -36.08 -30.81
N ILE A 230 0.22 -34.75 -30.79
CA ILE A 230 -0.80 -33.85 -31.37
C ILE A 230 -0.47 -33.46 -32.84
N ALA A 231 0.80 -33.60 -33.27
CA ALA A 231 1.23 -33.23 -34.62
C ALA A 231 0.95 -34.28 -35.71
N LEU A 232 0.57 -35.51 -35.34
CA LEU A 232 0.34 -36.62 -36.29
C LEU A 232 -1.15 -36.83 -36.65
N THR A 233 -2.08 -36.32 -35.86
CA THR A 233 -3.52 -36.42 -36.14
C THR A 233 -4.00 -35.40 -37.17
N SER A 234 -3.40 -34.20 -37.20
CA SER A 234 -3.71 -33.13 -38.16
C SER A 234 -3.26 -33.44 -39.58
N LEU A 235 -2.12 -34.12 -39.76
CA LEU A 235 -1.62 -34.49 -41.09
C LEU A 235 -2.45 -35.61 -41.75
N GLY A 236 -3.02 -36.52 -40.94
CA GLY A 236 -3.89 -37.59 -41.43
C GLY A 236 -5.25 -37.09 -41.94
N TYR A 237 -5.81 -36.05 -41.32
CA TYR A 237 -7.11 -35.49 -41.73
C TYR A 237 -7.03 -34.73 -43.07
N PHE A 238 -5.89 -34.07 -43.32
CA PHE A 238 -5.65 -33.32 -44.56
C PHE A 238 -5.41 -34.20 -45.80
N LEU A 239 -4.97 -35.45 -45.62
CA LEU A 239 -4.75 -36.42 -46.70
C LEU A 239 -5.97 -37.28 -47.04
N LEU A 240 -7.04 -37.19 -46.24
CA LEU A 240 -8.33 -37.87 -46.47
C LEU A 240 -9.42 -36.95 -47.05
N SER A 241 -9.05 -35.71 -47.39
CA SER A 241 -9.96 -34.66 -47.88
C SER A 241 -9.55 -34.04 -49.22
N LEU A 242 -8.66 -34.72 -49.97
CA LEU A 242 -8.42 -34.52 -51.41
C LEU A 242 -8.78 -35.80 -52.19
#